data_AF-A0A455UCW2-F1
#
_entry.id   AF-A0A455UCW2-F1
#
_cell.length_a   1.000
_cell.length_b   1.000
_cell.length_c   1.000
_cell.angle_alpha   90.00
_cell.angle_beta   90.00
_cell.angle_gamma   90.00
#
_symmetry.space_group_name_H-M   'P 1'
#
loop_
_entity.id
_entity.type
_entity.pdbx_description
1 polymer ?
#
loop_
_entity_poly.entity_id
_entity_poly.type
_entity_poly.pdbx_seq_one_letter_code
_entity_poly.pdbx_strand_id
1 'polypeptide(L)'
;MVSNADLAPDTVRGLITTLVESFDAYKDNAPGAKGYALENQDMTWVVPFHDEVVDYYRDKGIWTEAMDAHQSDLIDRQALLKATWDAYQADAPDDEAAFVDGWMETRRAALEDAGLNPVF
;
A
#
# COMPACT_ATOMS: atom_id res chain seq x y z
N MET A 1 -4.56 7.33 -5.96
CA MET A 1 -5.88 7.03 -5.36
C MET A 1 -5.70 5.85 -4.43
N VAL A 2 -6.42 5.79 -3.31
CA VAL A 2 -6.33 4.68 -2.34
C VAL A 2 -7.73 4.10 -2.14
N SER A 3 -7.81 2.79 -1.95
CA SER A 3 -9.04 2.08 -1.58
C SER A 3 -8.73 1.00 -0.55
N ASN A 4 -9.76 0.36 0.00
CA ASN A 4 -9.58 -0.84 0.82
C ASN A 4 -9.13 -2.02 -0.06
N ALA A 5 -8.45 -2.98 0.57
CA ALA A 5 -7.98 -4.19 -0.10
C ALA A 5 -9.12 -5.08 -0.63
N ASP A 6 -10.35 -4.91 -0.12
CA ASP A 6 -11.52 -5.72 -0.47
C ASP A 6 -12.42 -5.05 -1.53
N LEU A 7 -11.99 -3.96 -2.15
CA LEU A 7 -12.72 -3.37 -3.27
C LEU A 7 -12.85 -4.40 -4.41
N ALA A 8 -14.06 -4.54 -4.94
CA ALA A 8 -14.36 -5.57 -5.95
C ALA A 8 -13.39 -5.49 -7.15
N PRO A 9 -12.79 -6.63 -7.58
CA PRO A 9 -11.77 -6.65 -8.64
C PRO A 9 -12.17 -5.93 -9.92
N ASP A 10 -13.38 -6.19 -10.43
CA ASP A 10 -13.91 -5.53 -11.64
C ASP A 10 -13.98 -4.00 -11.49
N THR A 11 -14.27 -3.52 -10.28
CA THR A 11 -14.30 -2.07 -10.00
C THR A 11 -12.89 -1.50 -10.02
N VAL A 12 -11.92 -2.18 -9.41
CA VAL A 12 -10.51 -1.77 -9.43
C VAL A 12 -9.97 -1.75 -10.86
N ARG A 13 -10.20 -2.82 -11.61
CA ARG A 13 -9.79 -2.95 -13.02
C ARG A 13 -10.40 -1.85 -13.88
N GLY A 14 -11.70 -1.58 -13.72
CA GLY A 14 -12.37 -0.49 -14.43
C GLY A 14 -11.80 0.89 -14.08
N LEU A 15 -11.51 1.14 -12.80
CA LEU A 15 -10.93 2.40 -12.34
C LEU A 15 -9.52 2.64 -12.89
N ILE A 16 -8.60 1.67 -12.76
CA ILE A 16 -7.22 1.84 -13.26
C ILE A 16 -7.20 2.02 -14.77
N THR A 17 -8.01 1.24 -15.50
CA THR A 17 -8.15 1.37 -16.96
C THR A 17 -8.63 2.76 -17.33
N THR A 18 -9.66 3.28 -16.65
CA THR A 18 -10.19 4.61 -16.92
C THR A 18 -9.15 5.69 -16.61
N LEU A 19 -8.48 5.61 -15.47
CA LEU A 19 -7.47 6.59 -15.06
C LEU A 19 -6.33 6.68 -16.06
N VAL A 20 -5.83 5.56 -16.55
CA VAL A 20 -4.68 5.52 -17.47
C VAL A 20 -5.11 5.80 -18.90
N GLU A 21 -6.12 5.09 -19.41
CA GLU A 21 -6.45 5.12 -20.84
C GLU A 21 -7.29 6.33 -21.24
N SER A 22 -8.04 6.91 -20.30
CA SER A 22 -8.81 8.15 -20.55
C SER A 22 -8.07 9.41 -20.11
N PHE A 23 -6.79 9.32 -19.72
CA PHE A 23 -6.03 10.43 -19.17
C PHE A 23 -6.09 11.70 -20.02
N ASP A 24 -5.87 11.58 -21.33
CA ASP A 24 -5.93 12.71 -22.25
C ASP A 24 -7.29 13.42 -22.28
N ALA A 25 -8.38 12.68 -22.02
CA ALA A 25 -9.72 13.25 -22.00
C ALA A 25 -10.03 14.07 -20.75
N TYR A 26 -9.31 13.86 -19.64
CA TYR A 26 -9.62 14.52 -18.37
C TYR A 26 -8.47 15.34 -17.73
N LYS A 27 -7.24 15.24 -18.22
CA LYS A 27 -6.05 15.88 -17.60
C LYS A 27 -6.14 17.40 -17.42
N ASP A 28 -6.98 18.07 -18.22
CA ASP A 28 -7.16 19.53 -18.19
C ASP A 28 -8.43 19.97 -17.43
N ASN A 29 -9.22 19.03 -16.90
CA ASN A 29 -10.49 19.33 -16.22
C ASN A 29 -10.31 19.84 -14.78
N ALA A 30 -9.12 19.65 -14.18
CA ALA A 30 -8.78 20.19 -12.86
C ALA A 30 -7.25 20.30 -12.69
N PRO A 31 -6.74 21.27 -11.90
CA PRO A 31 -5.31 21.45 -11.69
C PRO A 31 -4.56 20.19 -11.21
N GLY A 32 -5.20 19.38 -10.35
CA GLY A 32 -4.62 18.15 -9.82
C GLY A 32 -4.70 16.94 -10.77
N ALA A 33 -5.47 17.01 -11.86
CA ALA A 33 -5.70 15.87 -12.75
C ALA A 33 -4.42 15.40 -13.44
N LYS A 34 -3.50 16.32 -13.73
CA LYS A 34 -2.16 16.01 -14.30
C LYS A 34 -1.33 15.08 -13.42
N GLY A 35 -1.60 15.05 -12.11
CA GLY A 35 -0.95 14.14 -11.18
C GLY A 35 -1.27 12.66 -11.42
N TYR A 36 -2.29 12.33 -12.23
CA TYR A 36 -2.62 10.96 -12.62
C TYR A 36 -1.89 10.47 -13.88
N ALA A 37 -1.05 11.29 -14.49
CA ALA A 37 -0.21 10.84 -15.61
C ALA A 37 0.67 9.67 -15.16
N LEU A 38 0.87 8.67 -16.01
CA LEU A 38 1.62 7.46 -15.67
C LEU A 38 3.04 7.79 -15.22
N GLU A 39 3.69 8.75 -15.90
CA GLU A 39 5.03 9.23 -15.60
C GLU A 39 5.16 9.93 -14.24
N ASN A 40 4.03 10.31 -13.62
CA ASN A 40 3.99 10.94 -12.31
C ASN A 40 3.66 9.93 -11.19
N GLN A 41 3.44 8.65 -11.51
CA GLN A 41 3.14 7.63 -10.49
C GLN A 41 4.43 7.04 -9.92
N ASP A 42 4.48 6.95 -8.59
CA ASP A 42 5.52 6.21 -7.87
C ASP A 42 5.10 4.73 -7.79
N MET A 43 5.75 3.88 -8.57
CA MET A 43 5.48 2.42 -8.59
C MET A 43 6.14 1.68 -7.42
N THR A 44 6.88 2.40 -6.56
CA THR A 44 7.49 1.91 -5.33
C THR A 44 6.99 2.72 -4.12
N TRP A 45 5.71 3.08 -4.16
CA TRP A 45 5.06 3.83 -3.09
C TRP A 45 5.00 3.04 -1.77
N VAL A 46 4.61 3.68 -0.66
CA VAL A 46 4.60 3.09 0.69
C VAL A 46 3.37 2.24 1.00
N VAL A 47 2.36 2.25 0.13
CA VAL A 47 1.14 1.45 0.27
C VAL A 47 1.13 0.41 -0.85
N PRO A 48 0.84 -0.88 -0.56
CA PRO A 48 0.73 -1.90 -1.59
C PRO A 48 -0.30 -1.53 -2.66
N PHE A 49 0.01 -1.83 -3.92
CA PHE A 49 -0.98 -1.82 -4.99
C PHE A 49 -1.98 -2.96 -4.82
N HIS A 50 -3.20 -2.75 -5.30
CA HIS A 50 -4.18 -3.83 -5.40
C HIS A 50 -3.77 -4.79 -6.54
N ASP A 51 -4.03 -6.09 -6.39
CA ASP A 51 -3.64 -7.14 -7.35
C ASP A 51 -4.06 -6.81 -8.79
N GLU A 52 -5.32 -6.40 -9.00
CA GLU A 52 -5.80 -5.92 -10.31
C GLU A 52 -5.01 -4.75 -10.93
N VAL A 53 -4.42 -3.87 -10.11
CA VAL A 53 -3.57 -2.78 -10.60
C VAL A 53 -2.20 -3.31 -11.01
N VAL A 54 -1.64 -4.22 -10.21
CA VAL A 54 -0.39 -4.91 -10.54
C VAL A 54 -0.54 -5.66 -11.86
N ASP A 55 -1.61 -6.45 -12.00
CA ASP A 55 -1.88 -7.21 -13.21
C ASP A 55 -2.13 -6.30 -14.42
N TYR A 56 -2.85 -5.19 -14.26
CA TYR A 56 -2.98 -4.17 -15.31
C TYR A 56 -1.62 -3.66 -15.80
N TYR A 57 -0.72 -3.32 -14.88
CA TYR A 57 0.61 -2.84 -15.28
C TYR A 57 1.50 -3.96 -15.86
N ARG A 58 1.33 -5.21 -15.43
CA ARG A 58 1.98 -6.37 -16.06
C ARG A 58 1.50 -6.56 -17.50
N ASP A 59 0.19 -6.50 -17.75
CA ASP A 59 -0.41 -6.62 -19.08
C ASP A 59 0.11 -5.54 -20.05
N LYS A 60 0.39 -4.34 -19.53
CA LYS A 60 0.94 -3.21 -20.29
C LYS A 60 2.48 -3.25 -20.42
N GLY A 61 3.15 -4.23 -19.82
CA GLY A 61 4.62 -4.34 -19.81
C GLY A 61 5.33 -3.25 -19.00
N ILE A 62 4.62 -2.63 -18.06
CA ILE A 62 5.13 -1.55 -17.19
C ILE A 62 5.69 -2.13 -15.88
N TRP A 63 5.08 -3.20 -15.37
CA TRP A 63 5.44 -3.78 -14.09
C TRP A 63 6.77 -4.55 -14.17
N THR A 64 7.72 -4.20 -13.33
CA THR A 64 9.08 -4.77 -13.33
C THR A 64 9.33 -5.68 -12.14
N GLU A 65 10.36 -6.52 -12.21
CA GLU A 65 10.79 -7.37 -11.08
C GLU A 65 11.11 -6.57 -9.81
N ALA A 66 11.67 -5.36 -9.96
CA ALA A 66 11.97 -4.49 -8.82
C ALA A 66 10.70 -3.96 -8.14
N MET A 67 9.66 -3.62 -8.92
CA MET A 67 8.35 -3.22 -8.38
C MET A 67 7.68 -4.41 -7.68
N ASP A 68 7.82 -5.60 -8.24
CA ASP A 68 7.28 -6.84 -7.67
C ASP A 68 7.91 -7.19 -6.31
N ALA A 69 9.24 -7.08 -6.22
CA ALA A 69 9.97 -7.30 -4.98
C ALA A 69 9.54 -6.28 -3.90
N HIS A 70 9.48 -4.99 -4.25
CA HIS A 70 9.02 -3.94 -3.33
C HIS A 70 7.58 -4.14 -2.86
N GLN A 71 6.67 -4.50 -3.78
CA GLN A 71 5.28 -4.81 -3.47
C GLN A 71 5.18 -6.00 -2.49
N SER A 72 5.97 -7.05 -2.71
CA SER A 72 6.00 -8.22 -1.84
C SER A 72 6.51 -7.87 -0.45
N ASP A 73 7.60 -7.10 -0.35
CA ASP A 73 8.16 -6.63 0.93
C ASP A 73 7.13 -5.82 1.75
N LEU A 74 6.31 -4.99 1.09
CA LEU A 74 5.26 -4.23 1.76
C LEU A 74 4.11 -5.11 2.26
N ILE A 75 3.70 -6.11 1.47
CA ILE A 75 2.67 -7.08 1.88
C ILE A 75 3.15 -7.87 3.10
N ASP A 76 4.39 -8.36 3.09
CA ASP A 76 4.99 -9.10 4.20
C ASP A 76 5.09 -8.22 5.46
N ARG A 77 5.55 -6.97 5.31
CA ARG A 77 5.56 -5.99 6.39
C ARG A 77 4.17 -5.78 6.97
N GLN A 78 3.14 -5.62 6.14
CA GLN A 78 1.77 -5.40 6.59
C GLN A 78 1.23 -6.62 7.34
N ALA A 79 1.48 -7.82 6.83
CA ALA A 79 1.08 -9.07 7.48
C ALA A 79 1.71 -9.22 8.87
N LEU A 80 3.01 -8.95 8.98
CA LEU A 80 3.72 -8.93 10.26
C LEU A 80 3.13 -7.92 11.24
N LEU A 81 2.91 -6.68 10.80
CA LEU A 81 2.35 -5.64 11.66
C LEU A 81 0.93 -5.97 12.12
N LYS A 82 0.10 -6.57 11.24
CA LYS A 82 -1.25 -7.00 11.60
C LYS A 82 -1.22 -8.12 12.64
N ALA A 83 -0.37 -9.13 12.45
CA ALA A 83 -0.22 -10.22 13.42
C ALA A 83 0.30 -9.71 14.77
N THR A 84 1.27 -8.79 14.75
CA THR A 84 1.84 -8.16 15.96
C THR A 84 0.77 -7.34 16.69
N TRP A 85 -0.04 -6.59 15.95
CA TRP A 85 -1.15 -5.82 16.51
C TRP A 85 -2.21 -6.71 17.17
N ASP A 86 -2.61 -7.80 16.50
CA ASP A 86 -3.61 -8.73 17.04
C ASP A 86 -3.11 -9.40 18.33
N ALA A 87 -1.82 -9.76 18.38
CA ALA A 87 -1.18 -10.30 19.58
C ALA A 87 -1.10 -9.26 20.70
N TYR A 88 -0.69 -8.03 20.40
CA TYR A 88 -0.59 -6.95 21.38
C TYR A 88 -1.95 -6.64 22.02
N GLN A 89 -3.01 -6.54 21.22
CA GLN A 89 -4.35 -6.23 21.71
C GLN A 89 -4.93 -7.28 22.67
N ALA A 90 -4.45 -8.53 22.64
CA ALA A 90 -4.98 -9.59 23.50
C ALA A 90 -4.74 -9.32 25.00
N ASP A 91 -3.61 -8.68 25.32
CA ASP A 91 -3.16 -8.42 26.69
C ASP A 91 -2.78 -6.94 26.91
N ALA A 92 -3.31 -6.04 26.07
CA ALA A 92 -2.95 -4.63 26.11
C ALA A 92 -3.42 -3.94 27.40
N PRO A 93 -2.66 -2.97 27.93
CA PRO A 93 -3.09 -2.20 29.10
C PRO A 93 -4.26 -1.27 28.77
N ASP A 94 -5.15 -1.05 29.75
CA ASP A 94 -6.29 -0.13 29.62
C ASP A 94 -5.87 1.35 29.64
N ASP A 95 -4.70 1.66 30.24
CA ASP A 95 -4.17 3.01 30.28
C ASP A 95 -3.66 3.43 28.89
N GLU A 96 -4.15 4.56 28.39
CA GLU A 96 -3.87 5.02 27.03
C GLU A 96 -2.38 5.29 26.78
N ALA A 97 -1.68 5.89 27.74
CA ALA A 97 -0.25 6.18 27.58
C ALA A 97 0.58 4.89 27.59
N ALA A 98 0.32 4.00 28.54
CA ALA A 98 0.94 2.68 28.58
C ALA A 98 0.62 1.85 27.32
N PHE A 99 -0.60 1.97 26.78
CA PHE A 99 -0.99 1.32 25.54
C PHE A 99 -0.17 1.82 24.36
N VAL A 100 -0.02 3.14 24.20
CA VAL A 100 0.73 3.72 23.09
C VAL A 100 2.21 3.38 23.20
N ASP A 101 2.81 3.54 24.38
CA ASP A 101 4.24 3.26 24.58
C ASP A 101 4.54 1.77 24.36
N GLY A 102 3.73 0.87 24.93
CA GLY A 102 3.87 -0.57 24.75
C GLY A 102 3.68 -1.00 23.30
N TRP A 103 2.74 -0.39 22.56
CA TRP A 103 2.56 -0.66 21.15
C TRP A 103 3.78 -0.22 20.34
N MET A 104 4.29 0.99 20.58
CA MET A 104 5.44 1.52 19.85
C MET A 104 6.71 0.70 20.08
N GLU A 105 6.92 0.18 21.29
CA GLU A 105 8.01 -0.75 21.59
C GLU A 105 7.81 -2.10 20.89
N THR A 106 6.64 -2.71 21.04
CA THR A 106 6.32 -4.03 20.46
C THR A 106 6.42 -4.01 18.94
N ARG A 107 5.85 -2.98 18.29
CA ARG A 107 5.92 -2.76 16.85
C ARG A 107 7.37 -2.65 16.37
N ARG A 108 8.18 -1.84 17.06
CA ARG A 108 9.59 -1.64 16.69
C ARG A 108 10.36 -2.96 16.76
N ALA A 109 10.23 -3.68 17.87
CA ALA A 109 10.91 -4.96 18.07
C ALA A 109 10.54 -5.97 16.97
N ALA A 110 9.24 -6.12 16.67
CA ALA A 110 8.78 -7.03 15.61
C ALA A 110 9.38 -6.70 14.24
N LEU A 111 9.44 -5.41 13.88
CA LEU A 111 10.03 -4.97 12.62
C LEU A 111 11.55 -5.23 12.59
N GLU A 112 12.27 -4.88 13.65
CA GLU A 112 13.72 -5.09 13.75
C GLU A 112 14.10 -6.58 13.71
N ASP A 113 13.37 -7.44 14.42
CA ASP A 113 13.58 -8.90 14.43
C ASP A 113 13.35 -9.52 13.05
N ALA A 114 12.44 -8.96 12.25
CA ALA A 114 12.20 -9.35 10.86
C ALA A 114 13.20 -8.72 9.87
N GLY A 115 14.16 -7.91 10.33
CA GLY A 115 15.10 -7.19 9.47
C GLY A 115 14.48 -6.04 8.68
N LEU A 116 13.28 -5.59 9.06
CA LEU A 116 12.55 -4.51 8.41
C LEU A 116 12.85 -3.17 9.08
N ASN A 117 12.85 -2.08 8.32
CA ASN A 117 13.06 -0.74 8.88
C ASN A 117 11.95 -0.39 9.88
N PRO A 118 12.24 -0.10 11.16
CA PRO A 118 11.23 0.28 12.15
C PRO A 118 10.72 1.72 11.98
N VAL A 119 11.46 2.54 11.24
CA VAL A 119 11.04 3.89 10.85
C VAL A 119 10.06 3.76 9.69
N PHE A 120 8.98 4.54 9.73
CA PHE A 120 7.72 4.41 8.96
C PHE A 120 6.73 3.44 9.60
#